data_AF-A0A7S0RJE9-F1
#
_entry.id   AF-A0A7S0RJE9-F1
#
_cell.length_a   1.000
_cell.length_b   1.000
_cell.length_c   1.000
_cell.angle_alpha   90.00
_cell.angle_beta   90.00
_cell.angle_gamma   90.00
#
_symmetry.space_group_name_H-M   'P 1'
#
loop_
_entity.id
_entity.type
_entity.pdbx_description
1 polymer ?
#
loop_
_entity_poly.entity_id
_entity_poly.type
_entity_poly.pdbx_seq_one_letter_code
_entity_poly.pdbx_strand_id
1 'polypeptide(L)'
;VARASPRWVEEVETALAELLVSAGTKRASLPAMPQQQRAMVHELAKHYNIATHAYGQEPRRHIDIFRLPQSSMPLVRLSQAARMAADKIDTALSQQAQHLQ
;
A
#
# COMPACT_ATOMS: atom_id res chain seq x y z
N VAL A 1 3.69 -9.71 4.93
CA VAL A 1 2.43 -9.34 4.25
C VAL A 1 2.67 -8.87 2.82
N ALA A 2 3.38 -7.77 2.57
CA ALA A 2 3.48 -7.18 1.23
C ALA A 2 3.92 -8.14 0.11
N ARG A 3 5.04 -8.87 0.29
CA ARG A 3 5.51 -9.87 -0.68
C ARG A 3 4.58 -11.08 -0.82
N ALA A 4 3.87 -11.44 0.24
CA ALA A 4 2.97 -12.60 0.27
C ALA A 4 1.59 -12.30 -0.34
N SER A 5 1.22 -11.03 -0.47
CA SER A 5 -0.11 -10.60 -0.94
C SER A 5 -0.01 -9.28 -1.72
N PRO A 6 0.66 -9.27 -2.89
CA PRO A 6 0.88 -8.05 -3.65
C PRO A 6 -0.42 -7.38 -4.14
N ARG A 7 -1.40 -8.19 -4.55
CA ARG A 7 -2.73 -7.69 -4.96
C ARG A 7 -3.46 -6.95 -3.83
N TRP A 8 -3.39 -7.47 -2.61
CA TRP A 8 -3.99 -6.81 -1.45
C TRP A 8 -3.31 -5.47 -1.15
N VAL A 9 -1.98 -5.37 -1.34
CA VAL A 9 -1.27 -4.08 -1.23
C VAL A 9 -1.79 -3.08 -2.26
N GLU A 10 -2.00 -3.50 -3.51
CA GLU A 10 -2.56 -2.65 -4.56
C GLU A 10 -3.98 -2.17 -4.24
N GLU A 11 -4.81 -3.02 -3.65
CA GLU A 11 -6.16 -2.67 -3.20
C GLU A 11 -6.11 -1.59 -2.10
N VAL A 12 -5.20 -1.73 -1.13
CA VAL A 12 -4.98 -0.71 -0.09
C VAL A 12 -4.45 0.59 -0.71
N GLU A 13 -3.47 0.54 -1.60
CA GLU A 13 -2.91 1.73 -2.26
C GLU A 13 -3.95 2.45 -3.12
N THR A 14 -4.87 1.69 -3.74
CA THR A 14 -6.01 2.22 -4.48
C THR A 14 -6.94 2.96 -3.53
N ALA A 15 -7.33 2.37 -2.39
CA ALA A 15 -8.19 3.03 -1.42
C ALA A 15 -7.56 4.32 -0.83
N LEU A 16 -6.24 4.31 -0.58
CA LEU A 16 -5.50 5.51 -0.16
C LEU A 16 -5.51 6.58 -1.26
N ALA A 17 -5.28 6.21 -2.52
CA ALA A 17 -5.29 7.14 -3.65
C ALA A 17 -6.70 7.71 -3.91
N GLU A 18 -7.74 6.88 -3.85
CA GLU A 18 -9.14 7.28 -3.92
C GLU A 18 -9.48 8.33 -2.86
N LEU A 19 -9.05 8.09 -1.62
CA LEU A 19 -9.21 9.07 -0.54
C LEU A 19 -8.55 10.40 -0.87
N LEU A 20 -7.55 10.50 -1.76
CA LEU A 20 -6.91 11.77 -2.15
C LEU A 20 -7.56 12.47 -3.36
N VAL A 21 -8.18 11.72 -4.27
CA VAL A 21 -8.80 12.29 -5.47
C VAL A 21 -10.27 12.64 -5.29
N SER A 22 -11.00 11.99 -4.38
CA SER A 22 -12.43 12.27 -4.15
C SER A 22 -12.66 13.67 -3.58
N ALA A 23 -13.34 14.55 -4.31
CA ALA A 23 -13.70 15.87 -3.78
C ALA A 23 -14.63 15.74 -2.57
N GLY A 24 -14.30 16.41 -1.46
CA GLY A 24 -15.14 16.45 -0.25
C GLY A 24 -14.98 15.27 0.73
N THR A 25 -14.42 14.12 0.29
CA THR A 25 -14.18 12.98 1.18
C THR A 25 -12.96 13.21 2.05
N LYS A 26 -13.17 13.38 3.37
CA LYS A 26 -12.09 13.56 4.36
C LYS A 26 -11.73 12.28 5.11
N ARG A 27 -12.58 11.25 5.04
CA ARG A 27 -12.42 9.99 5.76
C ARG A 27 -13.00 8.84 4.94
N ALA A 28 -12.34 7.69 5.01
CA ALA A 28 -12.91 6.42 4.57
C ALA A 28 -12.56 5.32 5.59
N SER A 29 -13.37 4.26 5.61
CA SER A 29 -13.19 3.10 6.48
C SER A 29 -12.83 1.90 5.63
N LEU A 30 -11.69 1.28 5.92
CA LEU A 30 -11.27 0.02 5.35
C LEU A 30 -11.93 -1.13 6.14
N PRO A 31 -12.21 -2.29 5.52
CA PRO A 31 -12.86 -3.41 6.20
C PRO A 31 -12.03 -3.96 7.37
N ALA A 32 -12.68 -4.73 8.24
CA ALA A 32 -12.00 -5.44 9.31
C ALA A 32 -10.93 -6.39 8.72
N MET A 33 -9.73 -6.36 9.30
CA MET A 33 -8.57 -7.09 8.79
C MET A 33 -7.64 -7.52 9.93
N PRO A 34 -6.83 -8.59 9.80
CA PRO A 34 -5.92 -9.05 10.85
C PRO A 34 -4.87 -8.01 11.27
N GLN A 35 -4.31 -8.15 12.47
CA GLN A 35 -3.32 -7.23 13.03
C GLN A 35 -2.15 -6.91 12.08
N GLN A 36 -1.60 -7.91 11.39
CA GLN A 36 -0.47 -7.70 10.47
C GLN A 36 -0.85 -6.85 9.26
N GLN A 37 -2.06 -7.05 8.71
CA GLN A 37 -2.58 -6.24 7.62
C GLN A 37 -2.85 -4.80 8.09
N ARG A 38 -3.42 -4.65 9.30
CA ARG A 38 -3.60 -3.33 9.93
C ARG A 38 -2.28 -2.57 10.07
N ALA A 39 -1.24 -3.22 10.59
CA ALA A 39 0.09 -2.62 10.72
C ALA A 39 0.65 -2.16 9.36
N MET A 40 0.46 -2.97 8.31
CA MET A 40 0.91 -2.60 6.96
C MET A 40 0.14 -1.40 6.40
N VAL A 41 -1.18 -1.29 6.63
CA VAL A 41 -1.95 -0.10 6.23
C VAL A 41 -1.41 1.16 6.92
N HIS A 42 -1.12 1.09 8.22
CA HIS A 42 -0.51 2.21 8.94
C HIS A 42 0.83 2.64 8.34
N GLU A 43 1.69 1.70 7.98
CA GLU A 43 2.97 2.01 7.33
C GLU A 43 2.79 2.59 5.92
N LEU A 44 1.91 2.01 5.09
CA LEU A 44 1.62 2.54 3.75
C LEU A 44 1.07 3.97 3.83
N ALA A 45 0.14 4.25 4.74
CA ALA A 45 -0.47 5.56 4.88
C ALA A 45 0.53 6.67 5.19
N LYS A 46 1.65 6.37 5.87
CA LYS A 46 2.73 7.35 6.11
C LYS A 46 3.31 7.90 4.82
N HIS A 47 3.49 7.06 3.79
CA HIS A 47 4.02 7.49 2.50
C HIS A 47 3.07 8.42 1.73
N TYR A 48 1.78 8.36 2.05
CA TYR A 48 0.74 9.22 1.49
C TYR A 48 0.44 10.44 2.38
N ASN A 49 1.15 10.60 3.50
CA ASN A 49 0.87 11.57 4.55
C ASN A 49 -0.62 11.54 5.00
N ILE A 50 -1.20 10.34 5.10
CA ILE A 50 -2.58 10.09 5.53
C ILE A 50 -2.57 9.66 7.01
N ALA A 51 -3.47 10.22 7.81
CA ALA A 51 -3.67 9.75 9.18
C ALA A 51 -4.49 8.46 9.19
N THR A 52 -4.20 7.58 10.14
CA THR A 52 -4.89 6.29 10.28
C THR A 52 -5.21 6.01 11.74
N HIS A 53 -6.34 5.35 11.98
CA HIS A 53 -6.69 4.88 13.32
C HIS A 53 -7.48 3.57 13.25
N ALA A 54 -7.22 2.66 14.18
CA ALA A 54 -7.87 1.36 14.23
C ALA A 54 -8.97 1.32 15.30
N TYR A 55 -10.22 1.10 14.88
CA TYR A 55 -11.40 1.11 15.74
C TYR A 55 -12.05 -0.27 15.89
N GLY A 56 -12.76 -0.46 17.00
CA GLY A 56 -13.46 -1.70 17.33
C GLY A 56 -12.62 -2.72 18.09
N GLN A 57 -13.22 -3.88 18.36
CA GLN A 57 -12.60 -5.01 19.07
C GLN A 57 -12.31 -6.15 18.10
N GLU A 58 -11.29 -6.95 18.39
CA GLU A 58 -10.97 -8.15 17.61
C GLU A 58 -12.15 -9.14 17.68
N PRO A 59 -12.55 -9.81 16.58
CA PRO A 59 -11.96 -9.81 15.24
C PRO A 59 -12.50 -8.75 14.26
N ARG A 60 -13.41 -7.87 14.71
CA ARG A 60 -14.11 -6.89 13.86
C ARG A 60 -13.37 -5.54 13.80
N ARG A 61 -12.09 -5.52 14.17
CA ARG A 61 -11.30 -4.29 14.25
C ARG A 61 -10.92 -3.83 12.85
N HIS A 62 -11.36 -2.62 12.51
CA HIS A 62 -11.19 -2.00 11.19
C HIS A 62 -10.24 -0.79 11.28
N ILE A 63 -9.88 -0.21 10.13
CA ILE A 63 -9.06 1.01 10.07
C ILE A 63 -9.83 2.12 9.36
N ASP A 64 -9.86 3.29 9.98
CA ASP A 64 -10.22 4.53 9.30
C ASP A 64 -8.96 5.23 8.79
N ILE A 65 -9.05 5.74 7.57
CA ILE A 65 -8.06 6.60 6.92
C ILE A 65 -8.62 8.02 6.82
N PHE A 66 -7.80 9.01 7.16
CA PHE A 66 -8.19 10.42 7.25
C PHE A 66 -7.28 11.29 6.37
N ARG A 67 -7.89 12.04 5.46
CA ARG A 67 -7.18 13.00 4.62
C ARG A 67 -6.76 14.20 5.48
N LEU A 68 -5.48 14.53 5.41
CA LEU A 68 -4.87 15.70 6.04
C LEU A 68 -4.53 16.76 4.97
N PRO A 69 -4.30 18.03 5.35
CA PRO A 69 -3.86 19.06 4.40
C PRO A 69 -2.57 18.71 3.65
N GLN A 70 -1.65 18.00 4.30
CA GLN A 70 -0.38 17.55 3.72
C GLN A 70 -0.47 16.20 2.98
N SER A 71 -1.65 15.58 2.92
CA SER A 71 -1.81 14.28 2.25
C SER A 71 -1.56 14.42 0.75
N SER A 72 -0.77 13.50 0.20
CA SER A 72 -0.32 13.58 -1.19
C SER A 72 -0.02 12.19 -1.77
N MET A 73 0.02 12.12 -3.09
CA MET A 73 0.49 10.91 -3.78
C MET A 73 2.01 10.76 -3.60
N PRO A 74 2.52 9.57 -3.25
CA PRO A 74 3.95 9.32 -3.26
C PRO A 74 4.48 9.32 -4.70
N LEU A 75 5.78 9.64 -4.84
CA LEU A 75 6.47 9.59 -6.14
C LEU A 75 6.45 8.19 -6.77
N VAL A 76 6.58 7.16 -5.93
CA VAL A 76 6.56 5.76 -6.33
C VAL A 76 5.71 4.99 -5.32
N ARG A 77 4.71 4.25 -5.83
CA ARG A 77 3.92 3.33 -5.02
C ARG A 77 4.71 2.06 -4.68
N LEU A 78 4.40 1.41 -3.58
CA LEU A 78 5.04 0.16 -3.19
C LEU A 78 4.79 -0.93 -4.24
N SER A 79 3.57 -1.03 -4.78
CA SER A 79 3.26 -1.98 -5.87
C SER A 79 4.11 -1.73 -7.12
N GLN A 80 4.34 -0.46 -7.47
CA GLN A 80 5.20 -0.09 -8.59
C GLN A 80 6.66 -0.42 -8.30
N ALA A 81 7.16 -0.09 -7.11
CA ALA A 81 8.52 -0.43 -6.71
C ALA A 81 8.77 -1.95 -6.73
N ALA A 82 7.78 -2.74 -6.30
CA ALA A 82 7.85 -4.20 -6.33
C ALA A 82 7.94 -4.74 -7.76
N ARG A 83 7.14 -4.23 -8.70
CA ARG A 83 7.23 -4.59 -10.13
C ARG A 83 8.60 -4.24 -10.71
N MET A 84 9.05 -3.00 -10.52
CA MET A 84 10.35 -2.55 -11.01
C MET A 84 11.51 -3.38 -10.45
N ALA A 85 11.40 -3.85 -9.20
CA ALA A 85 12.38 -4.74 -8.60
C ALA A 85 12.38 -6.13 -9.25
N ALA A 86 11.20 -6.69 -9.54
CA ALA A 86 11.07 -7.96 -10.25
C ALA A 86 11.68 -7.88 -11.66
N ASP A 87 11.33 -6.84 -12.44
CA ASP A 87 11.84 -6.66 -13.81
C ASP A 87 13.38 -6.55 -13.84
N LYS A 88 13.97 -5.85 -12.84
CA LYS A 88 15.43 -5.73 -12.71
C LYS A 88 16.10 -7.06 -12.40
N ILE A 89 15.47 -7.90 -11.57
CA ILE A 89 15.96 -9.23 -11.24
C ILE A 89 15.94 -10.11 -12.50
N ASP A 90 14.84 -10.11 -13.24
CA ASP A 90 14.69 -10.90 -14.48
C ASP A 90 15.70 -10.47 -15.55
N THR A 91 15.93 -9.16 -15.66
CA THR A 91 16.95 -8.60 -16.57
C THR A 91 18.36 -9.07 -16.18
N ALA A 92 18.71 -9.01 -14.89
CA ALA A 92 20.02 -9.43 -14.41
C ALA A 92 20.27 -10.94 -14.61
N LEU A 93 19.25 -11.78 -14.37
CA LEU A 93 19.34 -13.22 -14.60
C LEU A 93 19.53 -13.55 -16.09
N SER A 94 18.83 -12.84 -16.97
CA SER A 94 18.95 -13.01 -18.42
C SER A 94 20.36 -12.64 -18.92
N GLN A 95 20.93 -11.55 -18.41
CA GLN A 95 22.30 -11.13 -18.73
C GLN A 95 23.35 -12.13 -18.23
N GLN A 96 23.14 -12.70 -17.03
CA GLN A 96 24.05 -13.72 -16.49
C GLN A 96 24.01 -15.01 -17.32
N ALA A 97 22.83 -15.45 -17.77
CA ALA A 97 22.69 -16.62 -18.62
C ALA A 97 23.38 -16.46 -19.98
N GLN A 98 23.31 -15.27 -20.57
CA GLN A 98 23.99 -14.93 -21.84
C GLN A 98 25.52 -14.90 -21.72
N HIS A 99 26.07 -14.61 -20.53
CA HIS A 99 27.52 -14.59 -20.31
C HIS A 99 28.12 -15.99 -20.12
N LEU A 100 27.29 -16.99 -19.80
CA LEU A 100 27.71 -18.38 -19.59
C LEU A 100 27.60 -19.26 -20.86
N GLN A 101 27.14 -18.69 -21.98
CA GLN A 101 27.06 -19.32 -23.29
C GLN A 101 28.19 -18.81 -24.20
#